data_AF-A0A2A4HF50-F1
#
_entry.id   AF-A0A2A4HF50-F1
#
_cell.length_a   1.000
_cell.length_b   1.000
_cell.length_c   1.000
_cell.angle_alpha   90.00
_cell.angle_beta   90.00
_cell.angle_gamma   90.00
#
_symmetry.space_group_name_H-M   'P 1'
#
loop_
_entity.id
_entity.type
_entity.pdbx_description
1 polymer ?
#
loop_
_entity_poly.entity_id
_entity_poly.type
_entity_poly.pdbx_seq_one_letter_code
_entity_poly.pdbx_strand_id
1 'polypeptide(L)'
;MRNKYTERFKLQIVQAFLRGDDSVKGIARQHGLNPSMVRKWVSRYRHSGSSGLCQKPYTTYSATFKLDVLERMWRDGLSMRQTEALFDIRRQGVISQWMQQYHREGATAFTPTCKGQSLMVKTPSSPPDQKKTDDRSREELLDELADLRAENAYFKKARCLDPGTDISPAQKAQVIQGLRHHHALNRLLRTAQMARSTFYYQVKRLAAGDRYGGVRQRIQRLYDHHKGRYGYRRITLALRRDGETINHKTVQKLMQQLGLKSLVRPKKYRAYQGGTGYSAPNTLKRRFQAERPNQRWVTDITEFKVNDQKLYLSPVMDLYNGEIIAFQTGPRPVFALVKGMLKKAFNRLTSGDRVVLHSDQGWHYRHANYRKLVVEKRILRSMSRKGNCLDNAAIESFFGTLKAEYFYLNQFDNLDQLQKGIANYIHYYNHHRLKQKLQGLSPVEYRTQEMAVN
;
A
#
# COMPACT_ATOMS: atom_id res chain seq x y z
N MET A 1 -19.63 18.68 15.07
CA MET A 1 -18.60 18.53 16.13
C MET A 1 -18.25 19.92 16.66
N ARG A 2 -18.65 20.25 17.89
CA ARG A 2 -18.21 21.49 18.56
C ARG A 2 -16.71 21.40 18.83
N ASN A 3 -15.97 22.43 18.42
CA ASN A 3 -14.51 22.46 18.53
C ASN A 3 -14.10 22.73 20.00
N LYS A 4 -13.10 22.01 20.50
CA LYS A 4 -12.67 22.03 21.92
C LYS A 4 -12.02 23.36 22.35
N TYR A 5 -11.61 24.22 21.41
CA TYR A 5 -10.83 25.44 21.70
C TYR A 5 -11.45 26.70 21.07
N THR A 6 -11.62 27.73 21.90
CA THR A 6 -12.17 29.05 21.53
C THR A 6 -11.21 29.85 20.65
N GLU A 7 -11.74 30.82 19.91
CA GLU A 7 -10.96 31.66 18.98
C GLU A 7 -9.95 32.54 19.72
N ARG A 8 -10.37 33.10 20.87
CA ARG A 8 -9.51 33.87 21.79
C ARG A 8 -8.30 33.05 22.25
N PHE A 9 -8.52 31.80 22.64
CA PHE A 9 -7.44 30.90 23.06
C PHE A 9 -6.44 30.63 21.92
N LYS A 10 -6.92 30.42 20.69
CA LYS A 10 -6.03 30.21 19.53
C LYS A 10 -5.19 31.46 19.22
N LEU A 11 -5.79 32.65 19.33
CA LEU A 11 -5.08 33.92 19.14
C LEU A 11 -3.97 34.10 20.19
N GLN A 12 -4.25 33.80 21.45
CA GLN A 12 -3.26 33.88 22.54
C GLN A 12 -2.03 32.99 22.26
N ILE A 13 -2.26 31.75 21.81
CA ILE A 13 -1.18 30.80 21.48
C ILE A 13 -0.34 31.27 20.29
N VAL A 14 -0.97 31.86 19.27
CA VAL A 14 -0.25 32.37 18.10
C VAL A 14 0.52 33.65 18.43
N GLN A 15 -0.03 34.54 19.25
CA GLN A 15 0.67 35.75 19.70
C GLN A 15 1.88 35.41 20.58
N ALA A 16 1.77 34.43 21.48
CA ALA A 16 2.91 33.93 22.25
C ALA A 16 4.04 33.39 21.35
N PHE A 17 3.69 32.73 20.25
CA PHE A 17 4.69 32.29 19.27
C PHE A 17 5.32 33.46 18.48
N LEU A 18 4.55 34.49 18.15
CA LEU A 18 5.06 35.64 17.39
C LEU A 18 5.93 36.59 18.24
N ARG A 19 5.72 36.65 19.55
CA ARG A 19 6.59 37.39 20.49
C ARG A 19 7.96 36.71 20.69
N GLY A 20 8.11 35.46 20.27
CA GLY A 20 9.35 34.70 20.42
C GLY A 20 9.53 34.06 21.80
N ASP A 21 8.46 34.00 22.61
CA ASP A 21 8.50 33.58 24.01
C ASP A 21 9.00 32.13 24.19
N ASP A 22 8.69 31.22 23.24
CA ASP A 22 9.17 29.83 23.24
C ASP A 22 9.02 29.15 21.85
N SER A 23 9.68 28.02 21.63
CA SER A 23 9.55 27.19 20.43
C SER A 23 8.15 26.56 20.32
N VAL A 24 7.71 26.20 19.11
CA VAL A 24 6.39 25.55 18.91
C VAL A 24 6.20 24.28 19.75
N LYS A 25 7.30 23.58 20.07
CA LYS A 25 7.24 22.39 20.94
C LYS A 25 7.07 22.78 22.41
N GLY A 26 7.70 23.88 22.86
CA GLY A 26 7.58 24.40 24.22
C GLY A 26 6.16 24.91 24.50
N ILE A 27 5.63 25.79 23.64
CA ILE A 27 4.25 26.30 23.74
C ILE A 27 3.22 25.15 23.74
N ALA A 28 3.43 24.14 22.90
CA ALA A 28 2.56 22.98 22.85
C ALA A 28 2.59 22.15 24.15
N ARG A 29 3.77 22.00 24.78
CA ARG A 29 3.93 21.28 26.05
C ARG A 29 3.28 22.05 27.21
N GLN A 30 3.45 23.37 27.26
CA GLN A 30 2.90 24.24 28.30
C GLN A 30 1.36 24.24 28.32
N HIS A 31 0.73 24.16 27.15
CA HIS A 31 -0.73 24.19 27.02
C HIS A 31 -1.37 22.82 26.78
N GLY A 32 -0.61 21.71 26.88
CA GLY A 32 -1.12 20.36 26.66
C GLY A 32 -1.64 20.12 25.23
N LEU A 33 -1.11 20.83 24.25
CA LEU A 33 -1.52 20.79 22.85
C LEU A 33 -0.59 19.91 22.01
N ASN A 34 -1.10 19.40 20.89
CA ASN A 34 -0.25 18.74 19.90
C ASN A 34 0.60 19.80 19.16
N PRO A 35 1.95 19.67 19.07
CA PRO A 35 2.80 20.63 18.36
C PRO A 35 2.44 20.85 16.89
N SER A 36 1.72 19.90 16.28
CA SER A 36 1.21 20.02 14.91
C SER A 36 -0.02 20.94 14.82
N MET A 37 -0.79 21.09 15.90
CA MET A 37 -1.94 22.02 15.96
C MET A 37 -1.47 23.46 16.09
N VAL A 38 -0.49 23.71 16.96
CA VAL A 38 0.11 25.05 17.14
C VAL A 38 0.74 25.54 15.83
N ARG A 39 1.51 24.69 15.14
CA ARG A 39 2.03 24.99 13.79
C ARG A 39 0.94 25.37 12.78
N LYS A 40 -0.22 24.69 12.82
CA LYS A 40 -1.35 24.98 11.93
C LYS A 40 -1.96 26.35 12.22
N TRP A 41 -2.16 26.69 13.50
CA TRP A 41 -2.74 28.00 13.88
C TRP A 41 -1.80 29.14 13.50
N VAL A 42 -0.50 29.02 13.79
CA VAL A 42 0.52 30.00 13.40
C VAL A 42 0.57 30.18 11.88
N SER A 43 0.59 29.07 11.12
CA SER A 43 0.64 29.13 9.66
C SER A 43 -0.58 29.84 9.08
N ARG A 44 -1.78 29.61 9.63
CA ARG A 44 -3.02 30.26 9.17
C ARG A 44 -3.04 31.73 9.50
N TYR A 45 -2.60 32.10 10.69
CA TYR A 45 -2.51 33.50 11.09
C TYR A 45 -1.53 34.30 10.22
N ARG A 46 -0.39 33.70 9.83
CA ARG A 46 0.58 34.36 8.94
C ARG A 46 0.02 34.67 7.54
N HIS A 47 -0.99 33.93 7.07
CA HIS A 47 -1.55 34.10 5.73
C HIS A 47 -2.87 34.89 5.71
N SER A 48 -3.70 34.78 6.76
CA SER A 48 -5.06 35.36 6.77
C SER A 48 -5.35 36.17 8.04
N GLY A 49 -4.34 36.46 8.87
CA GLY A 49 -4.50 37.19 10.12
C GLY A 49 -5.45 36.50 11.12
N SER A 50 -6.14 37.29 11.94
CA SER A 50 -7.09 36.80 12.94
C SER A 50 -8.28 36.03 12.32
N SER A 51 -8.70 36.39 11.10
CA SER A 51 -9.79 35.72 10.37
C SER A 51 -9.51 34.24 10.05
N GLY A 52 -8.23 33.86 9.92
CA GLY A 52 -7.79 32.47 9.71
C GLY A 52 -7.97 31.55 10.92
N LEU A 53 -8.28 32.12 12.10
CA LEU A 53 -8.52 31.39 13.35
C LEU A 53 -10.01 31.21 13.68
N CYS A 54 -10.88 31.98 13.03
CA CYS A 54 -12.33 31.96 13.20
C CYS A 54 -12.99 30.70 12.63
N GLN A 55 -14.14 30.26 13.12
CA GLN A 55 -14.91 29.15 12.54
C GLN A 55 -15.65 29.58 11.26
N LYS A 56 -15.75 28.66 10.28
CA LYS A 56 -16.61 28.84 9.09
C LYS A 56 -17.59 27.65 9.03
N PRO A 57 -18.85 27.88 8.63
CA PRO A 57 -19.79 26.79 8.33
C PRO A 57 -19.27 25.94 7.17
N TYR A 58 -19.85 24.75 7.00
CA TYR A 58 -19.45 23.76 6.00
C TYR A 58 -19.42 24.41 4.60
N THR A 59 -18.24 24.59 4.01
CA THR A 59 -18.08 25.20 2.70
C THR A 59 -18.20 24.15 1.60
N THR A 60 -19.20 24.33 0.72
CA THR A 60 -19.27 23.66 -0.57
C THR A 60 -18.39 24.43 -1.56
N TYR A 61 -17.48 23.72 -2.24
CA TYR A 61 -16.56 24.31 -3.21
C TYR A 61 -17.09 24.10 -4.63
N SER A 62 -17.18 25.18 -5.41
CA SER A 62 -17.61 25.13 -6.82
C SER A 62 -16.60 24.36 -7.69
N ALA A 63 -17.05 23.87 -8.84
CA ALA A 63 -16.20 23.16 -9.80
C ALA A 63 -15.02 24.01 -10.30
N THR A 64 -15.31 25.27 -10.62
CA THR A 64 -14.34 26.27 -11.07
C THR A 64 -13.29 26.56 -9.99
N PHE A 65 -13.72 26.73 -8.74
CA PHE A 65 -12.81 26.95 -7.62
C PHE A 65 -11.85 25.77 -7.41
N LYS A 66 -12.33 24.53 -7.55
CA LYS A 66 -11.47 23.33 -7.43
C LYS A 66 -10.40 23.27 -8.51
N LEU A 67 -10.76 23.65 -9.74
CA LEU A 67 -9.83 23.69 -10.88
C LEU A 67 -8.78 24.80 -10.68
N ASP A 68 -9.20 26.02 -10.34
CA ASP A 68 -8.29 27.14 -10.08
C ASP A 68 -7.28 26.83 -8.98
N VAL A 69 -7.71 26.17 -7.90
CA VAL A 69 -6.83 25.75 -6.80
C VAL A 69 -5.77 24.75 -7.28
N LEU A 70 -6.16 23.77 -8.12
CA LEU A 70 -5.24 22.76 -8.64
C LEU A 70 -4.28 23.35 -9.68
N GLU A 71 -4.78 24.19 -10.59
CA GLU A 71 -3.97 24.86 -11.60
C GLU A 71 -2.96 25.82 -10.97
N ARG A 72 -3.38 26.62 -9.99
CA ARG A 72 -2.48 27.49 -9.23
C ARG A 72 -1.42 26.69 -8.47
N MET A 73 -1.82 25.57 -7.87
CA MET A 73 -0.88 24.68 -7.16
C MET A 73 0.17 24.10 -8.11
N TRP A 74 -0.21 23.70 -9.32
CA TRP A 74 0.72 23.14 -10.31
C TRP A 74 1.61 24.21 -10.95
N ARG A 75 1.05 25.37 -11.28
CA ARG A 75 1.77 26.49 -11.89
C ARG A 75 2.83 27.05 -10.96
N ASP A 76 2.49 27.25 -9.69
CA ASP A 76 3.37 27.88 -8.71
C ASP A 76 4.17 26.85 -7.88
N GLY A 77 4.00 25.54 -8.14
CA GLY A 77 4.74 24.46 -7.50
C GLY A 77 4.49 24.32 -5.99
N LEU A 78 3.33 24.75 -5.51
CA LEU A 78 2.99 24.81 -4.10
C LEU A 78 2.76 23.41 -3.50
N SER A 79 3.24 23.19 -2.28
CA SER A 79 2.88 21.96 -1.55
C SER A 79 1.42 22.01 -1.11
N MET A 80 0.77 20.85 -0.96
CA MET A 80 -0.63 20.76 -0.51
C MET A 80 -0.91 21.59 0.76
N ARG A 81 0.04 21.65 1.70
CA ARG A 81 -0.11 22.44 2.92
C ARG A 81 -0.05 23.95 2.68
N GLN A 82 0.77 24.39 1.72
CA GLN A 82 0.82 25.79 1.30
C GLN A 82 -0.44 26.17 0.54
N THR A 83 -0.92 25.31 -0.36
CA THR A 83 -2.18 25.51 -1.08
C THR A 83 -3.39 25.53 -0.15
N GLU A 84 -3.45 24.61 0.83
CA GLU A 84 -4.49 24.62 1.88
C GLU A 84 -4.49 25.93 2.68
N ALA A 85 -3.31 26.49 2.95
CA ALA A 85 -3.19 27.77 3.68
C ALA A 85 -3.55 28.97 2.79
N LEU A 86 -3.11 28.98 1.53
CA LEU A 86 -3.34 30.07 0.57
C LEU A 86 -4.84 30.25 0.24
N PHE A 87 -5.56 29.14 0.06
CA PHE A 87 -6.98 29.14 -0.31
C PHE A 87 -7.94 28.92 0.89
N ASP A 88 -7.44 29.00 2.13
CA ASP A 88 -8.20 28.76 3.37
C ASP A 88 -9.03 27.45 3.34
N ILE A 89 -8.44 26.37 2.79
CA ILE A 89 -9.08 25.05 2.73
C ILE A 89 -8.80 24.30 4.03
N ARG A 90 -9.82 24.19 4.89
CA ARG A 90 -9.65 23.76 6.28
C ARG A 90 -9.70 22.25 6.50
N ARG A 91 -10.34 21.50 5.61
CA ARG A 91 -10.46 20.03 5.68
C ARG A 91 -9.22 19.39 5.06
N GLN A 92 -8.49 18.63 5.87
CA GLN A 92 -7.24 18.00 5.45
C GLN A 92 -7.50 16.89 4.43
N GLY A 93 -6.67 16.82 3.40
CA GLY A 93 -6.74 15.77 2.38
C GLY A 93 -7.78 16.02 1.28
N VAL A 94 -8.49 17.16 1.31
CA VAL A 94 -9.44 17.55 0.25
C VAL A 94 -8.74 17.80 -1.07
N ILE A 95 -7.60 18.50 -1.04
CA ILE A 95 -6.79 18.73 -2.25
C ILE A 95 -6.29 17.40 -2.83
N SER A 96 -5.92 16.44 -1.96
CA SER A 96 -5.55 15.09 -2.40
C SER A 96 -6.73 14.35 -3.05
N GLN A 97 -7.96 14.53 -2.56
CA GLN A 97 -9.15 13.94 -3.15
C GLN A 97 -9.46 14.57 -4.51
N TRP A 98 -9.39 15.90 -4.63
CA TRP A 98 -9.58 16.61 -5.90
C TRP A 98 -8.51 16.22 -6.93
N MET A 99 -7.25 16.11 -6.51
CA MET A 99 -6.17 15.67 -7.39
C MET A 99 -6.38 14.23 -7.88
N GLN A 100 -6.84 13.32 -7.03
CA GLN A 100 -7.18 11.95 -7.42
C GLN A 100 -8.40 11.87 -8.34
N GLN A 101 -9.36 12.78 -8.17
CA GLN A 101 -10.54 12.90 -9.02
C GLN A 101 -10.16 13.44 -10.41
N TYR A 102 -9.37 14.52 -10.46
CA TYR A 102 -8.85 15.08 -11.70
C TYR A 102 -7.96 14.09 -12.47
N HIS A 103 -7.10 13.32 -11.80
CA HIS A 103 -6.27 12.30 -12.48
C HIS A 103 -7.06 11.10 -13.01
N ARG A 104 -8.26 10.84 -12.50
CA ARG A 104 -9.12 9.75 -12.99
C ARG A 104 -9.97 10.17 -14.17
N GLU A 105 -10.53 11.38 -14.13
CA GLU A 105 -11.62 11.80 -15.03
C GLU A 105 -11.32 13.10 -15.81
N GLY A 106 -10.20 13.79 -15.54
CA GLY A 106 -9.81 15.03 -16.21
C GLY A 106 -10.53 16.28 -15.70
N ALA A 107 -10.52 17.37 -16.48
CA ALA A 107 -11.18 18.63 -16.10
C ALA A 107 -12.72 18.53 -16.02
N THR A 108 -13.31 17.56 -16.71
CA THR A 108 -14.75 17.23 -16.68
C THR A 108 -15.17 16.52 -15.39
N ALA A 109 -14.23 16.12 -14.53
CA ALA A 109 -14.50 15.43 -13.26
C ALA A 109 -15.24 16.29 -12.23
N PHE A 110 -15.16 17.62 -12.37
CA PHE A 110 -15.75 18.56 -11.41
C PHE A 110 -17.05 19.17 -11.89
N THR A 111 -17.43 19.01 -13.17
CA THR A 111 -18.74 19.45 -13.63
C THR A 111 -19.81 18.53 -13.03
N PRO A 112 -20.89 19.10 -12.46
CA PRO A 112 -22.01 18.26 -12.05
C PRO A 112 -22.56 17.60 -13.31
N THR A 113 -22.44 16.27 -13.40
CA THR A 113 -23.28 15.52 -14.33
C THR A 113 -24.71 15.75 -13.87
N CYS A 114 -25.57 16.27 -14.76
CA CYS A 114 -27.01 16.26 -14.56
C CYS A 114 -27.49 14.81 -14.54
N LYS A 115 -27.22 14.10 -13.44
CA LYS A 115 -28.11 13.04 -12.98
C LYS A 115 -29.39 13.77 -12.59
N GLY A 116 -30.45 13.49 -13.35
CA GLY A 116 -31.76 14.10 -13.15
C GLY A 116 -32.08 14.23 -11.68
N GLN A 117 -32.58 15.41 -11.31
CA GLN A 117 -33.25 15.59 -10.04
C GLN A 117 -34.31 14.50 -9.97
N SER A 118 -34.07 13.46 -9.17
CA SER A 118 -35.16 12.71 -8.62
C SER A 118 -35.83 13.70 -7.68
N LEU A 119 -36.87 14.36 -8.19
CA LEU A 119 -37.79 15.14 -7.41
C LEU A 119 -38.14 14.26 -6.21
N MET A 120 -37.88 14.76 -5.00
CA MET A 120 -38.50 14.20 -3.81
C MET A 120 -40.00 14.28 -4.04
N VAL A 121 -40.60 13.18 -4.50
CA VAL A 121 -42.02 12.96 -4.34
C VAL A 121 -42.21 12.94 -2.83
N LYS A 122 -42.77 14.02 -2.28
CA LYS A 122 -43.40 13.96 -0.96
C LYS A 122 -44.36 12.78 -1.05
N THR A 123 -44.07 11.71 -0.33
CA THR A 123 -45.02 10.63 -0.16
C THR A 123 -46.29 11.27 0.38
N PRO A 124 -47.43 11.20 -0.32
CA PRO A 124 -48.69 11.59 0.30
C PRO A 124 -48.83 10.74 1.56
N SER A 125 -49.21 11.36 2.68
CA SER A 125 -49.68 10.63 3.84
C SER A 125 -50.70 9.60 3.37
N SER A 126 -50.41 8.31 3.54
CA SER A 126 -51.36 7.24 3.27
C SER A 126 -52.68 7.57 4.01
N PRO A 127 -53.84 7.51 3.34
CA PRO A 127 -55.12 7.58 4.04
C PRO A 127 -55.21 6.42 5.04
N PRO A 128 -56.02 6.51 6.10
CA PRO A 128 -56.24 5.37 7.00
C PRO A 128 -56.71 4.18 6.17
N ASP A 129 -56.09 3.02 6.40
CA ASP A 129 -56.34 1.75 5.71
C ASP A 129 -57.84 1.56 5.43
N GLN A 130 -58.20 1.65 4.16
CA GLN A 130 -59.44 1.04 3.70
C GLN A 130 -59.24 -0.46 3.88
N LYS A 131 -59.98 -1.07 4.81
CA LYS A 131 -60.07 -2.53 4.93
C LYS A 131 -60.40 -3.09 3.56
N LYS A 132 -59.39 -3.62 2.87
CA LYS A 132 -59.62 -4.55 1.77
C LYS A 132 -60.46 -5.67 2.39
N THR A 133 -61.67 -5.85 1.89
CA THR A 133 -62.41 -7.08 2.13
C THR A 133 -61.55 -8.18 1.55
N ASP A 134 -60.87 -8.90 2.43
CA ASP A 134 -60.03 -10.00 2.04
C ASP A 134 -60.97 -11.14 1.66
N ASP A 135 -61.17 -11.34 0.34
CA ASP A 135 -62.02 -12.41 -0.21
C ASP A 135 -61.42 -13.82 0.01
N ARG A 136 -60.31 -13.90 0.76
CA ARG A 136 -59.67 -15.14 1.16
C ARG A 136 -60.50 -15.88 2.21
N SER A 137 -60.55 -17.20 2.06
CA SER A 137 -61.20 -18.08 3.03
C SER A 137 -60.60 -17.87 4.43
N ARG A 138 -61.41 -18.03 5.48
CA ARG A 138 -60.94 -18.02 6.88
C ARG A 138 -59.74 -18.94 7.09
N GLU A 139 -59.68 -20.04 6.36
CA GLU A 139 -58.58 -21.01 6.42
C GLU A 139 -57.29 -20.46 5.80
N GLU A 140 -57.38 -19.73 4.69
CA GLU A 140 -56.24 -19.09 4.02
C GLU A 140 -55.64 -17.99 4.90
N LEU A 141 -56.49 -17.22 5.60
CA LEU A 141 -56.05 -16.20 6.55
C LEU A 141 -55.33 -16.81 7.76
N LEU A 142 -55.82 -17.95 8.26
CA LEU A 142 -55.15 -18.66 9.36
C LEU A 142 -53.80 -19.26 8.91
N ASP A 143 -53.71 -19.71 7.66
CA ASP A 143 -52.47 -20.23 7.07
C ASP A 143 -51.41 -19.13 6.91
N GLU A 144 -51.81 -17.96 6.39
CA GLU A 144 -50.95 -16.80 6.26
C GLU A 144 -50.46 -16.29 7.61
N LEU A 145 -51.35 -16.24 8.62
CA LEU A 145 -50.95 -15.89 9.99
C LEU A 145 -49.93 -16.88 10.56
N ALA A 146 -50.03 -18.17 10.23
CA ALA A 146 -49.05 -19.16 10.65
C ALA A 146 -47.69 -18.97 9.97
N ASP A 147 -47.68 -18.61 8.68
CA ASP A 147 -46.45 -18.26 7.94
C ASP A 147 -45.78 -17.00 8.50
N LEU A 148 -46.54 -15.92 8.67
CA LEU A 148 -46.03 -14.65 9.21
C LEU A 148 -45.51 -14.78 10.65
N ARG A 149 -46.16 -15.61 11.47
CA ARG A 149 -45.68 -15.90 12.84
C ARG A 149 -44.37 -16.67 12.81
N ALA A 150 -44.24 -17.69 11.94
CA ALA A 150 -43.01 -18.46 11.79
C ALA A 150 -41.85 -17.59 11.24
N GLU A 151 -42.15 -16.70 10.29
CA GLU A 151 -41.19 -15.78 9.71
C GLU A 151 -40.64 -14.79 10.73
N ASN A 152 -41.53 -14.13 11.48
CA ASN A 152 -41.13 -13.21 12.54
C ASN A 152 -40.32 -13.91 13.64
N ALA A 153 -40.73 -15.11 14.06
CA ALA A 153 -40.00 -15.88 15.07
C ALA A 153 -38.60 -16.25 14.58
N TYR A 154 -38.47 -16.65 13.31
CA TYR A 154 -37.18 -16.94 12.68
C TYR A 154 -36.26 -15.72 12.69
N PHE A 155 -36.70 -14.58 12.16
CA PHE A 155 -35.87 -13.38 12.07
C PHE A 155 -35.48 -12.81 13.44
N LYS A 156 -36.38 -12.85 14.42
CA LYS A 156 -36.06 -12.45 15.81
C LYS A 156 -34.94 -13.31 16.39
N LYS A 157 -35.04 -14.64 16.28
CA LYS A 157 -34.04 -15.57 16.83
C LYS A 157 -32.74 -15.56 16.05
N ALA A 158 -32.81 -15.40 14.74
CA ALA A 158 -31.68 -15.20 13.84
C ALA A 158 -30.85 -13.95 14.21
N ARG A 159 -31.52 -12.82 14.45
CA ARG A 159 -30.89 -11.56 14.84
C ARG A 159 -30.16 -11.62 16.19
N CYS A 160 -30.60 -12.49 17.10
CA CYS A 160 -29.93 -12.73 18.37
C CYS A 160 -28.60 -13.51 18.23
N LEU A 161 -28.44 -14.31 17.18
CA LEU A 161 -27.23 -15.12 16.96
C LEU A 161 -26.15 -14.37 16.17
N ASP A 162 -26.53 -13.46 15.27
CA ASP A 162 -25.60 -12.59 14.55
C ASP A 162 -26.30 -11.29 14.06
N PRO A 163 -26.01 -10.12 14.64
CA PRO A 163 -26.73 -8.89 14.33
C PRO A 163 -26.28 -8.16 13.04
N GLY A 164 -25.37 -8.72 12.22
CA GLY A 164 -24.82 -7.96 11.09
C GLY A 164 -24.25 -8.73 9.88
N THR A 165 -24.49 -10.03 9.71
CA THR A 165 -23.95 -10.77 8.54
C THR A 165 -24.84 -11.96 8.13
N ASP A 166 -24.65 -12.47 6.90
CA ASP A 166 -25.30 -13.67 6.37
C ASP A 166 -25.10 -14.89 7.28
N ILE A 167 -26.21 -15.44 7.76
CA ILE A 167 -26.23 -16.55 8.72
C ILE A 167 -25.77 -17.84 8.04
N SER A 168 -24.76 -18.50 8.60
CA SER A 168 -24.23 -19.76 8.05
C SER A 168 -25.29 -20.88 8.07
N PRO A 169 -25.20 -21.88 7.16
CA PRO A 169 -26.13 -23.01 7.17
C PRO A 169 -26.20 -23.77 8.51
N ALA A 170 -25.11 -23.78 9.29
CA ALA A 170 -25.11 -24.40 10.62
C ALA A 170 -25.93 -23.59 11.64
N GLN A 171 -25.78 -22.27 11.65
CA GLN A 171 -26.55 -21.37 12.51
C GLN A 171 -28.04 -21.35 12.11
N LYS A 172 -28.34 -21.34 10.81
CA LYS A 172 -29.72 -21.48 10.31
C LYS A 172 -30.37 -22.78 10.83
N ALA A 173 -29.65 -23.90 10.76
CA ALA A 173 -30.15 -25.17 11.28
C ALA A 173 -30.35 -25.14 12.81
N GLN A 174 -29.49 -24.45 13.56
CA GLN A 174 -29.65 -24.25 15.00
C GLN A 174 -30.90 -23.41 15.36
N VAL A 175 -31.17 -22.33 14.61
CA VAL A 175 -32.40 -21.53 14.76
C VAL A 175 -33.63 -22.37 14.49
N ILE A 176 -33.65 -23.10 13.36
CA ILE A 176 -34.77 -23.95 12.96
C ILE A 176 -35.00 -25.05 14.00
N GLN A 177 -33.94 -25.72 14.47
CA GLN A 177 -34.03 -26.76 15.49
C GLN A 177 -34.69 -26.22 16.77
N GLY A 178 -34.35 -25.00 17.19
CA GLY A 178 -34.94 -24.37 18.37
C GLY A 178 -36.34 -23.77 18.17
N LEU A 179 -36.86 -23.68 16.94
CA LEU A 179 -38.21 -23.17 16.62
C LEU A 179 -39.16 -24.28 16.17
N ARG A 180 -38.63 -25.45 15.81
CA ARG A 180 -39.39 -26.61 15.33
C ARG A 180 -40.46 -27.09 16.32
N HIS A 181 -40.32 -26.80 17.61
CA HIS A 181 -41.31 -27.15 18.64
C HIS A 181 -42.58 -26.28 18.57
N HIS A 182 -42.49 -25.07 18.01
CA HIS A 182 -43.57 -24.08 18.01
C HIS A 182 -44.11 -23.77 16.60
N HIS A 183 -43.35 -24.10 15.55
CA HIS A 183 -43.72 -23.84 14.16
C HIS A 183 -43.40 -25.04 13.27
N ALA A 184 -44.22 -25.25 12.23
CA ALA A 184 -44.04 -26.33 11.27
C ALA A 184 -42.69 -26.23 10.55
N LEU A 185 -41.96 -27.35 10.50
CA LEU A 185 -40.61 -27.43 9.91
C LEU A 185 -40.57 -26.94 8.46
N ASN A 186 -41.59 -27.27 7.66
CA ASN A 186 -41.65 -26.86 6.25
C ASN A 186 -41.70 -25.33 6.10
N ARG A 187 -42.43 -24.62 6.96
CA ARG A 187 -42.52 -23.15 6.94
C ARG A 187 -41.17 -22.54 7.30
N LEU A 188 -40.55 -23.03 8.37
CA LEU A 188 -39.22 -22.59 8.82
C LEU A 188 -38.12 -22.82 7.76
N LEU A 189 -38.18 -23.95 7.03
CA LEU A 189 -37.23 -24.25 5.94
C LEU A 189 -37.41 -23.31 4.74
N ARG A 190 -38.67 -22.96 4.39
CA ARG A 190 -38.98 -21.97 3.35
C ARG A 190 -38.44 -20.59 3.74
N THR A 191 -38.73 -20.11 4.95
CA THR A 191 -38.25 -18.81 5.44
C THR A 191 -36.71 -18.75 5.47
N ALA A 192 -36.05 -19.82 5.92
CA ALA A 192 -34.60 -19.88 5.99
C ALA A 192 -33.90 -20.10 4.63
N GLN A 193 -34.68 -20.39 3.58
CA GLN A 193 -34.24 -20.84 2.26
C GLN A 193 -33.24 -22.01 2.38
N MET A 194 -33.62 -23.04 3.13
CA MET A 194 -32.77 -24.20 3.41
C MET A 194 -33.43 -25.50 2.96
N ALA A 195 -32.69 -26.32 2.21
CA ALA A 195 -33.13 -27.67 1.86
C ALA A 195 -33.25 -28.56 3.12
N ARG A 196 -34.29 -29.41 3.14
CA ARG A 196 -34.56 -30.34 4.26
C ARG A 196 -33.41 -31.29 4.54
N SER A 197 -32.72 -31.77 3.50
CA SER A 197 -31.52 -32.63 3.62
C SER A 197 -30.37 -31.91 4.33
N THR A 198 -30.13 -30.64 3.99
CA THR A 198 -29.12 -29.78 4.63
C THR A 198 -29.42 -29.57 6.10
N PHE A 199 -30.70 -29.38 6.47
CA PHE A 199 -31.11 -29.26 7.87
C PHE A 199 -30.73 -30.49 8.69
N TYR A 200 -31.16 -31.69 8.28
CA TYR A 200 -30.84 -32.93 9.01
C TYR A 200 -29.34 -33.22 9.04
N TYR A 201 -28.62 -32.91 7.95
CA TYR A 201 -27.16 -33.01 7.92
C TYR A 201 -26.49 -32.11 8.97
N GLN A 202 -26.91 -30.85 9.09
CA GLN A 202 -26.34 -29.93 10.08
C GLN A 202 -26.77 -30.29 11.50
N VAL A 203 -28.01 -30.73 11.74
CA VAL A 203 -28.47 -31.20 13.06
C VAL A 203 -27.65 -32.40 13.53
N LYS A 204 -27.41 -33.37 12.65
CA LYS A 204 -26.54 -34.53 12.95
C LYS A 204 -25.10 -34.10 13.26
N ARG A 205 -24.59 -33.08 12.55
CA ARG A 205 -23.24 -32.54 12.81
C ARG A 205 -23.14 -31.73 14.10
N LEU A 206 -24.19 -30.99 14.47
CA LEU A 206 -24.26 -30.26 15.74
C LEU A 206 -24.32 -31.24 16.92
N ALA A 207 -25.05 -32.35 16.77
CA ALA A 207 -25.11 -33.41 17.78
C ALA A 207 -23.80 -34.19 17.96
N ALA A 208 -22.94 -34.25 16.93
CA ALA A 208 -21.69 -35.01 16.95
C ALA A 208 -20.57 -34.41 17.83
N GLY A 209 -20.81 -33.26 18.48
CA GLY A 209 -19.85 -32.61 19.37
C GLY A 209 -18.58 -32.09 18.68
N ASP A 210 -17.65 -31.51 19.47
CA ASP A 210 -16.35 -31.08 18.95
C ASP A 210 -15.41 -32.27 18.78
N ARG A 211 -15.45 -32.89 17.60
CA ARG A 211 -14.55 -33.98 17.18
C ARG A 211 -13.07 -33.69 17.46
N TYR A 212 -12.66 -32.42 17.50
CA TYR A 212 -11.26 -32.02 17.68
C TYR A 212 -10.96 -31.39 19.04
N GLY A 213 -11.89 -31.45 20.00
CA GLY A 213 -11.70 -30.87 21.34
C GLY A 213 -10.45 -31.41 22.04
N GLY A 214 -10.31 -32.74 22.11
CA GLY A 214 -9.12 -33.39 22.70
C GLY A 214 -7.82 -33.08 21.96
N VAL A 215 -7.87 -33.04 20.63
CA VAL A 215 -6.72 -32.71 19.78
C VAL A 215 -6.26 -31.27 20.02
N ARG A 216 -7.19 -30.31 20.17
CA ARG A 216 -6.85 -28.91 20.48
C ARG A 216 -6.12 -28.79 21.81
N GLN A 217 -6.58 -29.51 22.84
CA GLN A 217 -5.91 -29.52 24.15
C GLN A 217 -4.48 -30.09 24.05
N ARG A 218 -4.29 -31.18 23.30
CA ARG A 218 -2.96 -31.76 23.04
C ARG A 218 -2.05 -30.82 22.24
N ILE A 219 -2.57 -30.18 21.19
CA ILE A 219 -1.85 -29.16 20.43
C ILE A 219 -1.36 -28.03 21.35
N GLN A 220 -2.23 -27.55 22.24
CA GLN A 220 -1.89 -26.50 23.21
C GLN A 220 -0.77 -26.96 24.16
N ARG A 221 -0.92 -28.14 24.77
CA ARG A 221 0.11 -28.72 25.66
C ARG A 221 1.46 -28.88 24.97
N LEU A 222 1.49 -29.42 23.75
CA LEU A 222 2.73 -29.57 22.96
C LEU A 222 3.34 -28.22 22.60
N TYR A 223 2.50 -27.25 22.24
CA TYR A 223 2.95 -25.89 21.94
C TYR A 223 3.59 -25.23 23.17
N ASP A 224 2.96 -25.34 24.34
CA ASP A 224 3.41 -24.76 25.60
C ASP A 224 4.67 -25.45 26.14
N HIS A 225 4.71 -26.80 26.08
CA HIS A 225 5.89 -27.60 26.43
C HIS A 225 7.12 -27.17 25.61
N HIS A 226 6.92 -26.95 24.31
CA HIS A 226 7.97 -26.45 23.43
C HIS A 226 8.10 -24.92 23.40
N LYS A 227 7.47 -24.21 24.36
CA LYS A 227 7.56 -22.74 24.56
C LYS A 227 7.27 -21.94 23.28
N GLY A 228 6.26 -22.38 22.52
CA GLY A 228 5.85 -21.76 21.25
C GLY A 228 6.85 -21.89 20.10
N ARG A 229 7.87 -22.76 20.23
CA ARG A 229 8.87 -22.94 19.16
C ARG A 229 8.33 -23.74 17.99
N TYR A 230 7.42 -24.68 18.24
CA TYR A 230 6.91 -25.60 17.22
C TYR A 230 5.77 -24.98 16.40
N GLY A 231 5.91 -25.02 15.07
CA GLY A 231 4.81 -24.75 14.14
C GLY A 231 4.04 -26.01 13.78
N TYR A 232 2.97 -25.87 13.01
CA TYR A 232 2.04 -26.97 12.70
C TYR A 232 2.70 -28.24 12.17
N ARG A 233 3.79 -28.14 11.39
CA ARG A 233 4.53 -29.31 10.89
C ARG A 233 5.16 -30.12 12.01
N ARG A 234 5.85 -29.45 12.96
CA ARG A 234 6.50 -30.12 14.10
C ARG A 234 5.47 -30.62 15.12
N ILE A 235 4.39 -29.87 15.34
CA ILE A 235 3.28 -30.34 16.17
C ILE A 235 2.61 -31.57 15.53
N THR A 236 2.43 -31.61 14.22
CA THR A 236 1.89 -32.80 13.54
C THR A 236 2.78 -34.02 13.74
N LEU A 237 4.11 -33.85 13.69
CA LEU A 237 5.05 -34.95 13.95
C LEU A 237 4.99 -35.42 15.42
N ALA A 238 4.91 -34.49 16.37
CA ALA A 238 4.76 -34.82 17.79
C ALA A 238 3.46 -35.57 18.07
N LEU A 239 2.33 -35.10 17.52
CA LEU A 239 1.04 -35.79 17.63
C LEU A 239 1.09 -37.21 17.05
N ARG A 240 1.74 -37.39 15.90
CA ARG A 240 1.92 -38.73 15.30
C ARG A 240 2.78 -39.66 16.15
N ARG A 241 3.82 -39.11 16.81
CA ARG A 241 4.65 -39.87 17.75
C ARG A 241 3.84 -40.34 18.96
N ASP A 242 2.85 -39.55 19.38
CA ASP A 242 1.93 -39.86 20.47
C ASP A 242 0.72 -40.72 20.04
N GLY A 243 0.78 -41.31 18.83
CA GLY A 243 -0.26 -42.20 18.29
C GLY A 243 -1.44 -41.51 17.60
N GLU A 244 -1.42 -40.18 17.43
CA GLU A 244 -2.48 -39.46 16.71
C GLU A 244 -2.19 -39.28 15.22
N THR A 245 -2.92 -40.03 14.39
CA THR A 245 -2.81 -39.94 12.94
C THR A 245 -3.68 -38.79 12.39
N ILE A 246 -3.16 -37.56 12.46
CA ILE A 246 -3.86 -36.36 11.97
C ILE A 246 -3.12 -35.73 10.78
N ASN A 247 -3.89 -35.24 9.80
CA ASN A 247 -3.36 -34.51 8.65
C ASN A 247 -2.81 -33.14 9.10
N HIS A 248 -1.62 -32.79 8.63
CA HIS A 248 -0.96 -31.52 8.93
C HIS A 248 -1.82 -30.28 8.61
N LYS A 249 -2.69 -30.34 7.58
CA LYS A 249 -3.63 -29.25 7.27
C LYS A 249 -4.67 -29.06 8.37
N THR A 250 -5.14 -30.14 8.98
CA THR A 250 -6.09 -30.10 10.10
C THR A 250 -5.41 -29.52 11.34
N VAL A 251 -4.18 -29.95 11.65
CA VAL A 251 -3.38 -29.36 12.75
C VAL A 251 -3.17 -27.87 12.53
N GLN A 252 -2.83 -27.45 11.30
CA GLN A 252 -2.68 -26.04 10.95
C GLN A 252 -3.97 -25.24 11.19
N LYS A 253 -5.12 -25.76 10.75
CA LYS A 253 -6.42 -25.14 10.97
C LYS A 253 -6.74 -25.00 12.46
N LEU A 254 -6.51 -26.04 13.26
CA LEU A 254 -6.75 -26.03 14.70
C LEU A 254 -5.82 -25.04 15.42
N MET A 255 -4.53 -24.99 15.09
CA MET A 255 -3.61 -23.99 15.63
C MET A 255 -4.04 -22.57 15.31
N GLN A 256 -4.55 -22.32 14.09
CA GLN A 256 -5.07 -20.99 13.72
C GLN A 256 -6.31 -20.61 14.54
N GLN A 257 -7.23 -21.54 14.78
CA GLN A 257 -8.39 -21.32 15.64
C GLN A 257 -7.99 -21.00 17.09
N LEU A 258 -6.91 -21.61 17.58
CA LEU A 258 -6.34 -21.34 18.91
C LEU A 258 -5.42 -20.11 18.97
N GLY A 259 -5.15 -19.46 17.84
CA GLY A 259 -4.23 -18.31 17.78
C GLY A 259 -2.74 -18.66 17.92
N LEU A 260 -2.36 -19.94 17.87
CA LEU A 260 -0.98 -20.42 18.09
C LEU A 260 -0.10 -20.24 16.84
N LYS A 261 1.08 -19.63 17.01
CA LYS A 261 2.04 -19.36 15.92
C LYS A 261 3.47 -19.57 16.39
N SER A 262 4.29 -20.26 15.60
CA SER A 262 5.70 -20.47 15.93
C SER A 262 6.46 -19.15 16.12
N LEU A 263 7.17 -19.03 17.26
CA LEU A 263 7.90 -17.82 17.66
C LEU A 263 9.32 -17.72 17.09
N VAL A 264 9.88 -18.82 16.56
CA VAL A 264 11.31 -18.93 16.17
C VAL A 264 11.69 -18.04 14.98
N ARG A 265 10.73 -17.72 14.11
CA ARG A 265 10.93 -16.81 12.98
C ARG A 265 9.77 -15.82 12.92
N PRO A 266 9.81 -14.72 13.67
CA PRO A 266 8.84 -13.66 13.47
C PRO A 266 8.91 -13.25 11.99
N LYS A 267 7.77 -13.33 11.28
CA LYS A 267 7.70 -12.78 9.93
C LYS A 267 8.04 -11.29 10.08
N LYS A 268 9.22 -10.89 9.60
CA LYS A 268 9.57 -9.47 9.48
C LYS A 268 8.42 -8.79 8.76
N TYR A 269 7.87 -7.76 9.38
CA TYR A 269 6.87 -6.90 8.75
C TYR A 269 7.47 -6.39 7.44
N ARG A 270 6.99 -6.91 6.32
CA ARG A 270 7.27 -6.33 5.01
C ARG A 270 6.32 -5.15 4.90
N ALA A 271 6.83 -3.95 5.21
CA ALA A 271 6.18 -2.67 4.90
C ALA A 271 6.13 -2.46 3.37
N TYR A 272 5.60 -3.43 2.62
CA TYR A 272 5.29 -3.24 1.22
C TYR A 272 3.80 -2.91 1.16
N GLN A 273 3.48 -1.62 1.29
CA GLN A 273 2.21 -1.13 0.81
C GLN A 273 2.27 -1.18 -0.71
N GLY A 274 1.45 -2.06 -1.30
CA GLY A 274 1.26 -2.09 -2.73
C GLY A 274 0.81 -0.73 -3.28
N GLY A 275 1.14 -0.49 -4.55
CA GLY A 275 0.38 0.42 -5.41
C GLY A 275 0.66 1.92 -5.35
N THR A 276 1.49 2.46 -4.45
CA THR A 276 1.74 3.92 -4.49
C THR A 276 2.90 4.28 -5.42
N GLY A 277 2.59 4.52 -6.70
CA GLY A 277 3.54 5.07 -7.68
C GLY A 277 3.31 4.56 -9.11
N TYR A 278 3.54 5.43 -10.09
CA TYR A 278 3.43 5.09 -11.51
C TYR A 278 4.53 4.10 -11.93
N SER A 279 4.17 3.02 -12.61
CA SER A 279 5.11 2.08 -13.24
C SER A 279 5.11 2.31 -14.75
N ALA A 280 6.29 2.44 -15.36
CA ALA A 280 6.41 2.46 -16.82
C ALA A 280 6.30 1.03 -17.39
N PRO A 281 5.85 0.86 -18.65
CA PRO A 281 5.86 -0.45 -19.30
C PRO A 281 7.31 -0.96 -19.49
N ASN A 282 7.51 -2.28 -19.47
CA ASN A 282 8.80 -2.88 -19.79
C ASN A 282 9.01 -2.86 -21.31
N THR A 283 9.66 -1.81 -21.80
CA THR A 283 10.06 -1.65 -23.20
C THR A 283 11.39 -2.33 -23.54
N LEU A 284 12.25 -2.59 -22.55
CA LEU A 284 13.55 -3.23 -22.77
C LEU A 284 13.37 -4.71 -23.17
N LYS A 285 12.38 -5.40 -22.57
CA LYS A 285 12.03 -6.80 -22.87
C LYS A 285 13.25 -7.74 -22.95
N ARG A 286 14.23 -7.54 -22.05
CA ARG A 286 15.50 -8.30 -21.97
C ARG A 286 16.40 -8.18 -23.21
N ARG A 287 16.16 -7.20 -24.08
CA ARG A 287 17.06 -6.86 -25.19
C ARG A 287 18.22 -6.03 -24.65
N PHE A 288 19.19 -6.71 -24.04
CA PHE A 288 20.36 -6.09 -23.40
C PHE A 288 21.46 -5.66 -24.38
N GLN A 289 21.22 -5.76 -25.68
CA GLN A 289 22.15 -5.32 -26.72
C GLN A 289 21.68 -3.99 -27.29
N ALA A 290 22.58 -3.01 -27.29
CA ALA A 290 22.45 -1.74 -28.02
C ALA A 290 23.42 -1.75 -29.20
N GLU A 291 23.08 -1.02 -30.27
CA GLU A 291 23.90 -0.94 -31.48
C GLU A 291 24.85 0.26 -31.45
N ARG A 292 24.51 1.28 -30.65
CA ARG A 292 25.31 2.49 -30.47
C ARG A 292 25.34 2.89 -28.99
N PRO A 293 26.36 3.67 -28.56
CA PRO A 293 26.35 4.32 -27.25
C PRO A 293 25.07 5.12 -27.01
N ASN A 294 24.69 5.28 -25.75
CA ASN A 294 23.55 6.09 -25.31
C ASN A 294 22.17 5.65 -25.82
N GLN A 295 22.01 4.45 -26.39
CA GLN A 295 20.68 3.97 -26.77
C GLN A 295 19.91 3.36 -25.60
N ARG A 296 20.59 2.57 -24.75
CA ARG A 296 19.94 1.83 -23.67
C ARG A 296 20.82 1.82 -22.43
N TRP A 297 20.28 2.34 -21.35
CA TRP A 297 20.92 2.37 -20.05
C TRP A 297 20.14 1.52 -19.04
N VAL A 298 20.86 0.90 -18.12
CA VAL A 298 20.29 0.17 -16.98
C VAL A 298 20.80 0.77 -15.67
N THR A 299 19.94 0.80 -14.66
CA THR A 299 20.29 1.25 -13.31
C THR A 299 19.56 0.43 -12.25
N ASP A 300 20.22 0.26 -11.11
CA ASP A 300 19.66 -0.34 -9.90
C ASP A 300 20.46 0.15 -8.68
N ILE A 301 20.10 -0.27 -7.46
CA ILE A 301 20.81 0.08 -6.23
C ILE A 301 21.24 -1.19 -5.52
N THR A 302 22.53 -1.27 -5.19
CA THR A 302 23.08 -2.35 -4.36
C THR A 302 23.56 -1.82 -3.01
N GLU A 303 23.52 -2.69 -1.99
CA GLU A 303 24.04 -2.39 -0.66
C GLU A 303 25.32 -3.18 -0.35
N PHE A 304 26.22 -2.51 0.37
CA PHE A 304 27.43 -3.05 0.98
C PHE A 304 27.36 -2.81 2.49
N LYS A 305 27.79 -3.79 3.28
CA LYS A 305 27.81 -3.71 4.74
C LYS A 305 29.26 -3.76 5.22
N VAL A 306 29.69 -2.71 5.90
CA VAL A 306 31.02 -2.62 6.55
C VAL A 306 30.76 -2.34 8.02
N ASN A 307 31.16 -3.28 8.88
CA ASN A 307 30.83 -3.23 10.31
C ASN A 307 29.31 -3.01 10.52
N ASP A 308 28.90 -2.04 11.32
CA ASP A 308 27.50 -1.66 11.53
C ASP A 308 26.99 -0.57 10.57
N GLN A 309 27.79 -0.22 9.58
CA GLN A 309 27.48 0.82 8.61
C GLN A 309 27.13 0.21 7.24
N LYS A 310 26.34 0.94 6.47
CA LYS A 310 25.91 0.56 5.12
C LYS A 310 26.32 1.60 4.12
N LEU A 311 26.81 1.16 2.96
CA LEU A 311 27.00 1.98 1.78
C LEU A 311 26.06 1.50 0.67
N TYR A 312 25.37 2.44 0.04
CA TYR A 312 24.55 2.19 -1.13
C TYR A 312 25.26 2.73 -2.36
N LEU A 313 25.28 1.94 -3.44
CA LEU A 313 25.80 2.33 -4.74
C LEU A 313 24.66 2.32 -5.75
N SER A 314 24.52 3.44 -6.47
CA SER A 314 23.60 3.57 -7.59
C SER A 314 24.40 3.89 -8.86
N PRO A 315 24.65 2.91 -9.74
CA PRO A 315 25.30 3.13 -11.03
C PRO A 315 24.29 3.26 -12.18
N VAL A 316 24.75 3.81 -13.29
CA VAL A 316 24.15 3.71 -14.62
C VAL A 316 25.15 3.02 -15.52
N MET A 317 24.70 1.97 -16.18
CA MET A 317 25.48 1.24 -17.17
C MET A 317 24.91 1.47 -18.57
N ASP A 318 25.79 1.72 -19.54
CA ASP A 318 25.44 1.66 -20.95
C ASP A 318 25.49 0.22 -21.45
N LEU A 319 24.39 -0.26 -22.05
CA LEU A 319 24.28 -1.63 -22.54
C LEU A 319 25.02 -1.89 -23.86
N TYR A 320 25.56 -0.86 -24.52
CA TYR A 320 26.38 -1.01 -25.71
C TYR A 320 27.69 -1.75 -25.39
N ASN A 321 28.51 -1.19 -24.52
CA ASN A 321 29.83 -1.70 -24.11
C ASN A 321 29.85 -2.20 -22.64
N GLY A 322 28.76 -2.01 -21.89
CA GLY A 322 28.71 -2.34 -20.47
C GLY A 322 29.55 -1.41 -19.59
N GLU A 323 29.83 -0.18 -20.04
CA GLU A 323 30.54 0.87 -19.28
C GLU A 323 29.63 1.43 -18.18
N ILE A 324 30.18 1.64 -16.98
CA ILE A 324 29.51 2.41 -15.94
C ILE A 324 29.73 3.90 -16.20
N ILE A 325 28.75 4.54 -16.81
CA ILE A 325 28.85 5.94 -17.25
C ILE A 325 28.64 6.95 -16.12
N ALA A 326 27.97 6.55 -15.05
CA ALA A 326 27.76 7.42 -13.89
C ALA A 326 27.48 6.56 -12.67
N PHE A 327 27.90 7.05 -11.51
CA PHE A 327 27.49 6.45 -10.25
C PHE A 327 27.45 7.47 -9.13
N GLN A 328 26.73 7.12 -8.08
CA GLN A 328 26.71 7.83 -6.81
C GLN A 328 26.69 6.82 -5.67
N THR A 329 27.49 7.08 -4.65
CA THR A 329 27.46 6.37 -3.37
C THR A 329 26.83 7.23 -2.27
N GLY A 330 26.31 6.58 -1.23
CA GLY A 330 25.86 7.26 -0.03
C GLY A 330 25.46 6.29 1.09
N PRO A 331 25.42 6.75 2.34
CA PRO A 331 25.16 5.88 3.50
C PRO A 331 23.69 5.46 3.64
N ARG A 332 22.79 6.07 2.86
CA ARG A 332 21.35 5.81 2.92
C ARG A 332 20.75 5.70 1.51
N PRO A 333 19.76 4.82 1.30
CA PRO A 333 19.04 4.73 0.03
C PRO A 333 17.96 5.82 0.05
N VAL A 334 18.33 7.04 -0.33
CA VAL A 334 17.43 8.20 -0.42
C VAL A 334 17.38 8.71 -1.86
N PHE A 335 16.32 9.42 -2.22
CA PHE A 335 16.15 9.93 -3.59
C PHE A 335 17.32 10.85 -4.04
N ALA A 336 18.00 11.52 -3.12
CA ALA A 336 19.18 12.33 -3.42
C ALA A 336 20.31 11.51 -4.08
N LEU A 337 20.47 10.24 -3.70
CA LEU A 337 21.44 9.30 -4.30
C LEU A 337 21.17 9.14 -5.81
N VAL A 338 19.94 8.77 -6.15
CA VAL A 338 19.49 8.57 -7.53
C VAL A 338 19.51 9.88 -8.31
N LYS A 339 19.04 10.99 -7.72
CA LYS A 339 19.07 12.31 -8.36
C LYS A 339 20.49 12.75 -8.72
N GLY A 340 21.46 12.55 -7.82
CA GLY A 340 22.86 12.89 -8.06
C GLY A 340 23.46 12.05 -9.18
N MET A 341 23.20 10.74 -9.15
CA MET A 341 23.61 9.82 -10.22
C MET A 341 23.01 10.22 -11.58
N LEU A 342 21.70 10.52 -11.66
CA LEU A 342 21.05 10.86 -12.92
C LEU A 342 21.58 12.16 -13.50
N LYS A 343 21.83 13.17 -12.66
CA LYS A 343 22.45 14.42 -13.11
C LYS A 343 23.82 14.16 -13.76
N LYS A 344 24.66 13.32 -13.15
CA LYS A 344 25.96 12.93 -13.72
C LYS A 344 25.79 12.21 -15.05
N ALA A 345 24.84 11.27 -15.15
CA ALA A 345 24.56 10.54 -16.38
C ALA A 345 24.05 11.47 -17.50
N PHE A 346 23.07 12.32 -17.21
CA PHE A 346 22.45 13.20 -18.21
C PHE A 346 23.39 14.29 -18.74
N ASN A 347 24.41 14.67 -17.97
CA ASN A 347 25.44 15.61 -18.44
C ASN A 347 26.34 15.01 -19.52
N ARG A 348 26.33 13.68 -19.72
CA ARG A 348 27.06 13.01 -20.81
C ARG A 348 26.27 12.92 -22.11
N LEU A 349 24.99 13.29 -22.10
CA LEU A 349 24.14 13.26 -23.27
C LEU A 349 24.30 14.50 -24.11
N THR A 350 24.31 14.30 -25.42
CA THR A 350 24.22 15.34 -26.45
C THR A 350 22.78 15.52 -26.90
N SER A 351 22.49 16.58 -27.66
CA SER A 351 21.13 16.91 -28.12
C SER A 351 20.52 15.84 -29.06
N GLY A 352 21.35 15.03 -29.71
CA GLY A 352 20.93 13.95 -30.61
C GLY A 352 20.57 12.63 -29.90
N ASP A 353 20.97 12.46 -28.64
CA ASP A 353 20.83 11.18 -27.94
C ASP A 353 19.37 10.88 -27.56
N ARG A 354 18.90 9.67 -27.88
CA ARG A 354 17.58 9.15 -27.49
C ARG A 354 17.73 7.88 -26.68
N VAL A 355 17.80 8.06 -25.36
CA VAL A 355 18.13 6.98 -24.42
C VAL A 355 16.86 6.33 -23.86
N VAL A 356 16.87 5.01 -23.77
CA VAL A 356 15.96 4.24 -22.92
C VAL A 356 16.65 3.94 -21.58
N LEU A 357 16.13 4.48 -20.48
CA LEU A 357 16.60 4.17 -19.13
C LEU A 357 15.72 3.09 -18.48
N HIS A 358 16.30 1.92 -18.24
CA HIS A 358 15.66 0.78 -17.59
C HIS A 358 16.04 0.69 -16.11
N SER A 359 15.04 0.46 -15.25
CA SER A 359 15.20 0.37 -13.80
C SER A 359 14.26 -0.67 -13.19
N ASP A 360 14.50 -1.06 -11.94
CA ASP A 360 13.57 -1.89 -11.19
C ASP A 360 12.29 -1.11 -10.78
N GLN A 361 11.35 -1.78 -10.09
CA GLN A 361 10.15 -1.13 -9.53
C GLN A 361 10.35 -0.55 -8.13
N GLY A 362 11.60 -0.28 -7.74
CA GLY A 362 11.98 0.36 -6.49
C GLY A 362 11.31 1.71 -6.31
N TRP A 363 11.06 2.09 -5.06
CA TRP A 363 10.31 3.30 -4.74
C TRP A 363 10.99 4.58 -5.28
N HIS A 364 12.32 4.59 -5.38
CA HIS A 364 13.11 5.68 -5.93
C HIS A 364 12.73 6.01 -7.38
N TYR A 365 12.58 4.97 -8.20
CA TYR A 365 12.27 5.08 -9.63
C TYR A 365 10.79 5.34 -9.91
N ARG A 366 9.93 5.13 -8.90
CA ARG A 366 8.50 5.47 -8.94
C ARG A 366 8.18 6.88 -8.43
N HIS A 367 9.15 7.58 -7.85
CA HIS A 367 8.97 8.88 -7.23
C HIS A 367 8.62 9.97 -8.27
N ALA A 368 7.77 10.94 -7.92
CA ALA A 368 7.32 11.99 -8.84
C ALA A 368 8.51 12.82 -9.39
N ASN A 369 9.47 13.15 -8.54
CA ASN A 369 10.68 13.88 -8.94
C ASN A 369 11.56 13.08 -9.93
N TYR A 370 11.60 11.74 -9.82
CA TYR A 370 12.29 10.90 -10.80
C TYR A 370 11.64 11.05 -12.16
N ARG A 371 10.31 10.91 -12.22
CA ARG A 371 9.54 11.07 -13.45
C ARG A 371 9.76 12.44 -14.08
N LYS A 372 9.74 13.51 -13.28
CA LYS A 372 9.97 14.88 -13.75
C LYS A 372 11.35 15.03 -14.41
N LEU A 373 12.42 14.58 -13.74
CA LEU A 373 13.79 14.65 -14.26
C LEU A 373 13.95 13.91 -15.60
N VAL A 374 13.35 12.72 -15.71
CA VAL A 374 13.48 11.89 -16.90
C VAL A 374 12.68 12.45 -18.08
N VAL A 375 11.48 13.00 -17.82
CA VAL A 375 10.65 13.67 -18.84
C VAL A 375 11.29 14.97 -19.33
N GLU A 376 11.84 15.79 -18.43
CA GLU A 376 12.55 17.03 -18.78
C GLU A 376 13.73 16.79 -19.73
N LYS A 377 14.40 15.65 -19.59
CA LYS A 377 15.53 15.24 -20.44
C LYS A 377 15.13 14.38 -21.64
N ARG A 378 13.81 14.22 -21.91
CA ARG A 378 13.27 13.43 -23.04
C ARG A 378 13.74 11.97 -23.06
N ILE A 379 14.08 11.40 -21.90
CA ILE A 379 14.55 10.02 -21.79
C ILE A 379 13.34 9.08 -21.67
N LEU A 380 13.37 7.98 -22.42
CA LEU A 380 12.32 6.98 -22.40
C LEU A 380 12.50 6.06 -21.19
N ARG A 381 11.47 5.94 -20.35
CA ARG A 381 11.52 5.07 -19.17
C ARG A 381 11.10 3.65 -19.52
N SER A 382 11.83 2.71 -18.95
CA SER A 382 11.51 1.30 -18.96
C SER A 382 11.62 0.77 -17.54
N MET A 383 10.70 -0.09 -17.11
CA MET A 383 10.76 -0.68 -15.77
C MET A 383 10.56 -2.19 -15.83
N SER A 384 11.34 -2.93 -15.04
CA SER A 384 11.23 -4.38 -14.95
C SER A 384 9.84 -4.81 -14.43
N ARG A 385 9.46 -6.06 -14.70
CA ARG A 385 8.26 -6.64 -14.07
C ARG A 385 8.53 -6.89 -12.59
N LYS A 386 7.52 -6.68 -11.76
CA LYS A 386 7.63 -6.93 -10.32
C LYS A 386 8.03 -8.40 -10.06
N GLY A 387 9.14 -8.59 -9.35
CA GLY A 387 9.62 -9.92 -8.96
C GLY A 387 10.36 -10.70 -10.06
N ASN A 388 10.79 -10.03 -11.14
CA ASN A 388 11.52 -10.64 -12.25
C ASN A 388 12.97 -10.13 -12.30
N CYS A 389 13.90 -10.85 -11.66
CA CYS A 389 15.33 -10.51 -11.66
C CYS A 389 15.94 -10.51 -13.07
N LEU A 390 15.43 -11.37 -13.97
CA LEU A 390 15.95 -11.50 -15.33
C LEU A 390 15.86 -10.20 -16.16
N ASP A 391 14.95 -9.29 -15.81
CA ASP A 391 14.79 -8.02 -16.53
C ASP A 391 15.92 -7.02 -16.21
N ASN A 392 16.63 -7.19 -15.08
CA ASN A 392 17.76 -6.36 -14.66
C ASN A 392 19.11 -7.10 -14.68
N ALA A 393 19.18 -8.26 -15.34
CA ALA A 393 20.33 -9.16 -15.28
C ALA A 393 21.68 -8.51 -15.62
N ALA A 394 21.72 -7.54 -16.53
CA ALA A 394 22.97 -6.86 -16.91
C ALA A 394 23.61 -6.08 -15.75
N ILE A 395 22.82 -5.31 -14.99
CA ILE A 395 23.34 -4.56 -13.84
C ILE A 395 23.56 -5.46 -12.63
N GLU A 396 22.71 -6.49 -12.45
CA GLU A 396 22.90 -7.52 -11.43
C GLU A 396 24.22 -8.29 -11.63
N SER A 397 24.57 -8.60 -12.88
CA SER A 397 25.85 -9.23 -13.24
C SER A 397 27.03 -8.35 -12.83
N PHE A 398 26.99 -7.05 -13.12
CA PHE A 398 28.04 -6.13 -12.66
C PHE A 398 28.15 -6.09 -11.14
N PHE A 399 27.04 -6.08 -10.41
CA PHE A 399 27.11 -6.13 -8.95
C PHE A 399 27.74 -7.43 -8.43
N GLY A 400 27.45 -8.56 -9.06
CA GLY A 400 28.09 -9.83 -8.76
C GLY A 400 29.60 -9.76 -8.96
N THR A 401 30.03 -9.24 -10.11
CA THR A 401 31.46 -9.05 -10.44
C THR A 401 32.15 -8.11 -9.46
N LEU A 402 31.60 -6.91 -9.22
CA LEU A 402 32.15 -5.94 -8.27
C LEU A 402 32.27 -6.53 -6.85
N LYS A 403 31.27 -7.32 -6.43
CA LYS A 403 31.32 -7.94 -5.11
C LYS A 403 32.39 -9.03 -5.03
N ALA A 404 32.47 -9.89 -6.04
CA ALA A 404 33.41 -11.00 -6.10
C ALA A 404 34.87 -10.54 -6.25
N GLU A 405 35.14 -9.63 -7.20
CA GLU A 405 36.50 -9.21 -7.55
C GLU A 405 37.07 -8.14 -6.62
N TYR A 406 36.21 -7.39 -5.92
CA TYR A 406 36.67 -6.28 -5.08
C TYR A 406 36.18 -6.39 -3.65
N PHE A 407 34.86 -6.40 -3.43
CA PHE A 407 34.35 -6.26 -2.07
C PHE A 407 34.69 -7.44 -1.14
N TYR A 408 34.61 -8.68 -1.62
CA TYR A 408 34.87 -9.87 -0.79
C TYR A 408 36.36 -10.18 -0.61
N LEU A 409 37.23 -9.66 -1.47
CA LEU A 409 38.69 -9.87 -1.39
C LEU A 409 39.39 -8.85 -0.50
N ASN A 410 38.68 -7.79 -0.08
CA ASN A 410 39.25 -6.69 0.68
C ASN A 410 38.55 -6.53 2.04
N GLN A 411 39.29 -6.02 3.02
CA GLN A 411 38.74 -5.57 4.30
C GLN A 411 38.66 -4.04 4.31
N PHE A 412 37.66 -3.51 5.01
CA PHE A 412 37.39 -2.07 5.07
C PHE A 412 37.21 -1.64 6.52
N ASP A 413 37.95 -0.62 6.94
CA ASP A 413 37.87 -0.08 8.29
C ASP A 413 36.69 0.88 8.42
N ASN A 414 36.41 1.64 7.36
CA ASN A 414 35.37 2.66 7.33
C ASN A 414 34.71 2.81 5.94
N LEU A 415 33.59 3.55 5.91
CA LEU A 415 32.84 3.79 4.67
C LEU A 415 33.60 4.63 3.64
N ASP A 416 34.48 5.54 4.06
CA ASP A 416 35.21 6.41 3.13
C ASP A 416 36.24 5.63 2.32
N GLN A 417 36.92 4.68 2.97
CA GLN A 417 37.82 3.72 2.31
C GLN A 417 37.05 2.89 1.27
N LEU A 418 35.90 2.33 1.65
CA LEU A 418 35.06 1.59 0.71
C LEU A 418 34.59 2.48 -0.45
N GLN A 419 34.17 3.72 -0.19
CA GLN A 419 33.70 4.63 -1.22
C GLN A 419 34.79 5.00 -2.23
N LYS A 420 35.99 5.35 -1.77
CA LYS A 420 37.16 5.60 -2.64
C LYS A 420 37.51 4.34 -3.42
N GLY A 421 37.51 3.21 -2.74
CA GLY A 421 37.74 1.90 -3.30
C GLY A 421 36.81 1.51 -4.45
N ILE A 422 35.49 1.69 -4.25
CA ILE A 422 34.48 1.47 -5.30
C ILE A 422 34.72 2.39 -6.49
N ALA A 423 35.09 3.66 -6.27
CA ALA A 423 35.38 4.58 -7.36
C ALA A 423 36.59 4.11 -8.18
N ASN A 424 37.67 3.68 -7.51
CA ASN A 424 38.86 3.13 -8.16
C ASN A 424 38.55 1.84 -8.93
N TYR A 425 37.76 0.94 -8.34
CA TYR A 425 37.36 -0.29 -9.02
C TYR A 425 36.49 0.01 -10.25
N ILE A 426 35.55 0.96 -10.18
CA ILE A 426 34.73 1.33 -11.35
C ILE A 426 35.61 1.90 -12.46
N HIS A 427 36.64 2.68 -12.11
CA HIS A 427 37.64 3.14 -13.09
C HIS A 427 38.38 1.95 -13.71
N TYR A 428 38.91 1.02 -12.90
CA TYR A 428 39.52 -0.22 -13.39
C TYR A 428 38.58 -1.04 -14.29
N TYR A 429 37.34 -1.23 -13.87
CA TYR A 429 36.32 -1.97 -14.62
C TYR A 429 36.04 -1.35 -15.99
N ASN A 430 36.04 -0.02 -16.10
CA ASN A 430 35.78 0.70 -17.34
C ASN A 430 37.00 0.76 -18.27
N HIS A 431 38.22 0.93 -17.73
CA HIS A 431 39.41 1.26 -18.51
C HIS A 431 40.42 0.11 -18.67
N HIS A 432 40.36 -0.91 -17.82
CA HIS A 432 41.39 -1.96 -17.78
C HIS A 432 40.82 -3.38 -17.77
N ARG A 433 39.61 -3.57 -17.26
CA ARG A 433 39.01 -4.91 -17.15
C ARG A 433 38.55 -5.42 -18.52
N LEU A 434 39.29 -6.37 -19.06
CA LEU A 434 38.99 -7.01 -20.34
C LEU A 434 37.68 -7.81 -20.27
N LYS A 435 36.92 -7.81 -21.38
CA LYS A 435 35.71 -8.61 -21.53
C LYS A 435 35.78 -9.47 -22.78
N GLN A 436 35.55 -10.77 -22.63
CA GLN A 436 35.45 -11.69 -23.78
C GLN A 436 34.39 -11.25 -24.80
N LYS A 437 33.24 -10.75 -24.32
CA LYS A 437 32.17 -10.21 -25.19
C LYS A 437 32.63 -9.01 -26.04
N LEU A 438 33.65 -8.28 -25.60
CA LEU A 438 34.23 -7.14 -26.32
C LEU A 438 35.56 -7.53 -26.99
N GLN A 439 35.72 -8.81 -27.36
CA GLN A 439 36.93 -9.33 -28.02
C GLN A 439 38.23 -9.06 -27.24
N GLY A 440 38.13 -9.04 -25.91
CA GLY A 440 39.28 -8.78 -25.04
C GLY A 440 39.53 -7.30 -24.75
N LEU A 441 38.68 -6.37 -25.20
CA LEU A 441 38.79 -4.95 -24.86
C LEU A 441 38.07 -4.61 -23.55
N SER A 442 38.51 -3.55 -22.87
CA SER A 442 37.74 -2.92 -21.81
C SER A 442 36.54 -2.13 -22.38
N PRO A 443 35.53 -1.81 -21.56
CA PRO A 443 34.38 -1.03 -22.01
C PRO A 443 34.75 0.29 -22.71
N VAL A 444 35.70 1.05 -22.17
CA VAL A 444 36.11 2.34 -22.73
C VAL A 444 36.94 2.16 -24.00
N GLU A 445 37.85 1.19 -24.05
CA GLU A 445 38.63 0.89 -25.26
C GLU A 445 37.72 0.53 -26.44
N TYR A 446 36.73 -0.35 -26.20
CA TYR A 446 35.75 -0.72 -27.22
C TYR A 446 34.99 0.49 -27.78
N ARG A 447 34.58 1.42 -26.90
CA ARG A 447 33.90 2.66 -27.33
C ARG A 447 34.82 3.57 -28.15
N THR A 448 36.06 3.75 -27.72
CA THR A 448 37.02 4.63 -28.42
C THR A 448 37.45 4.06 -29.76
N GLN A 449 37.63 2.74 -29.87
CA GLN A 449 37.98 2.08 -31.13
C GLN A 449 36.87 2.20 -32.17
N GLU A 450 35.62 1.94 -31.80
CA GLU A 450 34.46 2.08 -32.70
C GLU A 450 34.19 3.54 -33.10
N MET A 451 34.54 4.51 -32.25
CA MET A 451 34.50 5.94 -32.59
C MET A 451 35.67 6.40 -33.48
N ALA A 452 36.73 5.60 -33.62
CA ALA A 452 37.82 5.87 -34.56
C ALA A 452 37.59 5.22 -35.92
N VAL A 453 36.71 4.21 -35.98
CA VAL A 453 36.37 3.46 -37.21
C VAL A 453 35.11 4.04 -37.90
N ASN A 454 34.26 4.78 -37.17
CA ASN A 454 33.13 5.55 -37.70
C ASN A 454 33.45 7.04 -37.73
#